data_AF-A0A183VDZ9-F1
#
_entry.id   AF-A0A183VDZ9-F1
#
_cell.length_a   1.000
_cell.length_b   1.000
_cell.length_c   1.000
_cell.angle_alpha   90.00
_cell.angle_beta   90.00
_cell.angle_gamma   90.00
#
_symmetry.space_group_name_H-M   'P 1'
#
loop_
_entity.id
_entity.type
_entity.pdbx_description
1 polymer ?
#
loop_
_entity_poly.entity_id
_entity_poly.type
_entity_poly.pdbx_seq_one_letter_code
_entity_poly.pdbx_strand_id
1 'polypeptide(L)'
;MQSTYLFCADNLTLFTYLFCADNLTLSTYLFCADNLTLFTYFFSVDNLMLSAYLFCADNLTLSTCLFCAHNLTLSTCLLCADKVTLSTYLFCADGLTLSTYLLSADDLTLST
;
A
#
# COMPACT_ATOMS: atom_id res chain seq x y z
N MET A 1 -6.47 -2.39 14.72
CA MET A 1 -5.64 -3.12 13.73
C MET A 1 -6.57 -3.96 12.89
N GLN A 2 -6.61 -3.72 11.58
CA GLN A 2 -7.36 -4.54 10.64
C GLN A 2 -6.35 -5.20 9.69
N SER A 3 -6.40 -6.53 9.63
CA SER A 3 -5.51 -7.33 8.79
C SER A 3 -6.34 -8.10 7.77
N THR A 4 -5.97 -7.98 6.50
CA THR A 4 -6.60 -8.72 5.40
C THR A 4 -5.63 -9.75 4.88
N TYR A 5 -6.09 -11.00 4.74
CA TYR A 5 -5.30 -12.11 4.21
C TYR A 5 -6.00 -12.67 2.96
N LEU A 6 -5.26 -12.81 1.86
CA LEU A 6 -5.74 -13.51 0.66
C LEU A 6 -4.68 -14.51 0.16
N PHE A 7 -5.13 -15.66 -0.33
CA PHE A 7 -4.26 -16.76 -0.73
C PHE A 7 -4.02 -16.87 -2.23
N CYS A 8 -5.05 -16.74 -3.08
CA CYS A 8 -4.91 -16.82 -4.52
C CYS A 8 -6.05 -16.07 -5.22
N ALA A 9 -5.73 -15.21 -6.19
CA ALA A 9 -6.71 -14.56 -7.06
C ALA A 9 -6.04 -14.11 -8.35
N ASP A 10 -6.60 -14.42 -9.52
CA ASP A 10 -5.99 -14.01 -10.80
C ASP A 10 -5.91 -12.48 -10.89
N ASN A 11 -7.02 -11.79 -10.62
CA ASN A 11 -7.08 -10.33 -10.60
C ASN A 11 -7.75 -9.86 -9.30
N LEU A 12 -7.06 -9.00 -8.56
CA LEU A 12 -7.57 -8.43 -7.32
C LEU A 12 -7.49 -6.91 -7.37
N THR A 13 -8.62 -6.25 -7.14
CA THR A 13 -8.68 -4.81 -6.93
C THR A 13 -9.35 -4.52 -5.60
N LEU A 14 -8.63 -3.83 -4.71
CA LEU A 14 -9.17 -3.36 -3.43
C LEU A 14 -9.12 -1.85 -3.36
N PHE A 15 -10.22 -1.28 -2.86
CA PHE A 15 -10.32 0.12 -2.51
C PHE A 15 -10.56 0.26 -1.02
N THR A 16 -9.77 1.10 -0.37
CA THR A 16 -9.98 1.50 1.02
C THR A 16 -10.21 3.00 1.07
N TYR A 17 -11.31 3.41 1.70
CA TYR A 17 -11.65 4.81 1.94
C TYR A 17 -11.85 5.02 3.43
N LEU A 18 -11.25 6.06 3.97
CA LEU A 18 -11.47 6.47 5.35
C LEU A 18 -11.53 7.99 5.47
N PHE A 19 -12.42 8.48 6.32
CA PHE A 19 -12.66 9.92 6.44
C PHE A 19 -12.02 10.54 7.68
N CYS A 20 -12.13 9.91 8.84
CA CYS A 20 -11.61 10.45 10.09
C CYS A 20 -11.19 9.33 11.04
N ALA A 21 -9.94 9.35 11.50
CA ALA A 21 -9.45 8.49 12.58
C ALA A 21 -8.22 9.11 13.24
N ASP A 22 -8.10 9.00 14.57
CA ASP A 22 -6.91 9.52 15.26
C ASP A 22 -5.68 8.66 14.91
N ASN A 23 -5.78 7.34 15.11
CA ASN A 23 -4.70 6.40 14.79
C ASN A 23 -5.23 5.24 13.96
N LEU A 24 -4.60 4.98 12.83
CA LEU A 24 -4.96 3.88 11.95
C LEU A 24 -3.76 3.01 11.63
N THR A 25 -3.97 1.69 11.76
CA THR A 25 -3.01 0.68 11.33
C THR A 25 -3.70 -0.36 10.48
N LEU A 26 -3.24 -0.49 9.24
CA LEU A 26 -3.72 -1.42 8.23
C LEU A 26 -2.58 -2.33 7.78
N SER A 27 -2.86 -3.64 7.76
CA SER A 27 -1.93 -4.64 7.24
C SER A 27 -2.62 -5.49 6.17
N THR A 28 -1.97 -5.63 5.03
CA THR A 28 -2.43 -6.49 3.94
C THR A 28 -1.39 -7.56 3.66
N TYR A 29 -1.84 -8.81 3.63
CA TYR A 29 -1.02 -9.97 3.31
C TYR A 29 -1.62 -10.68 2.10
N LEU A 30 -0.83 -10.82 1.05
CA LEU A 30 -1.23 -11.50 -0.18
C LEU A 30 -0.19 -12.53 -0.59
N PHE A 31 -0.62 -13.77 -0.82
CA PHE A 31 0.29 -14.85 -1.19
C PHE A 31 0.52 -14.96 -2.69
N CYS A 32 -0.53 -14.91 -3.52
CA CYS A 32 -0.41 -15.03 -4.97
C CYS A 32 -1.53 -14.26 -5.70
N ALA A 33 -1.17 -13.45 -6.71
CA ALA A 33 -2.13 -12.91 -7.67
C ALA A 33 -1.46 -12.47 -8.98
N ASP A 34 -2.02 -12.74 -10.16
CA ASP A 34 -1.39 -12.27 -11.42
C ASP A 34 -1.40 -10.74 -11.47
N ASN A 35 -2.53 -10.10 -11.16
CA ASN A 35 -2.62 -8.64 -11.07
C ASN A 35 -3.23 -8.20 -9.74
N LEU A 36 -2.47 -7.42 -8.97
CA LEU A 36 -2.94 -6.74 -7.78
C LEU A 36 -2.99 -5.23 -8.00
N THR A 37 -4.14 -4.65 -7.69
CA THR A 37 -4.30 -3.20 -7.58
C THR A 37 -4.89 -2.83 -6.23
N LEU A 38 -4.16 -2.00 -5.47
CA LEU A 38 -4.62 -1.46 -4.19
C LEU A 38 -4.71 0.05 -4.29
N PHE A 39 -5.89 0.59 -4.01
CA PHE A 39 -6.10 2.03 -3.87
C PHE A 39 -6.52 2.34 -2.45
N THR A 40 -5.83 3.30 -1.83
CA THR A 40 -6.16 3.76 -0.48
C THR A 40 -6.29 5.28 -0.48
N TYR A 41 -7.38 5.77 0.10
CA TYR A 41 -7.70 7.18 0.19
C TYR A 41 -8.06 7.52 1.64
N PHE A 42 -7.34 8.48 2.24
CA PHE A 42 -7.71 9.00 3.56
C PHE A 42 -7.82 10.52 3.57
N PHE A 43 -8.85 11.03 4.26
CA PHE A 43 -9.15 12.46 4.29
C PHE A 43 -8.58 13.19 5.50
N SER A 44 -8.62 12.57 6.69
CA SER A 44 -8.10 13.14 7.93
C SER A 44 -7.66 12.02 8.87
N VAL A 45 -6.35 11.82 9.04
CA VAL A 45 -5.83 10.81 9.97
C VAL A 45 -4.60 11.35 10.69
N ASP A 46 -4.61 11.44 12.03
CA ASP A 46 -3.43 12.01 12.72
C ASP A 46 -2.20 11.13 12.52
N ASN A 47 -2.30 9.82 12.79
CA ASN A 47 -1.21 8.87 12.51
C ASN A 47 -1.71 7.67 11.69
N LEU A 48 -1.11 7.48 10.51
CA LEU A 48 -1.41 6.38 9.61
C LEU A 48 -0.19 5.48 9.45
N MET A 49 -0.39 4.19 9.71
CA MET A 49 0.58 3.13 9.41
C MET A 49 -0.05 2.12 8.44
N LEU A 50 0.55 2.00 7.26
CA LEU A 50 0.17 1.05 6.22
C LEU A 50 1.30 0.06 6.02
N SER A 51 0.97 -1.23 6.04
CA SER A 51 1.91 -2.31 5.77
C SER A 51 1.34 -3.28 4.73
N ALA A 52 2.10 -3.54 3.69
CA ALA A 52 1.73 -4.50 2.65
C ALA A 52 2.84 -5.56 2.51
N TYR A 53 2.46 -6.83 2.65
CA TYR A 53 3.34 -7.98 2.47
C TYR A 53 2.81 -8.84 1.33
N LEU A 54 3.59 -8.97 0.27
CA LEU A 54 3.21 -9.70 -0.94
C LEU A 54 4.27 -10.73 -1.29
N PHE A 55 3.83 -11.98 -1.51
CA PHE A 55 4.72 -13.09 -1.88
C PHE A 55 4.96 -13.18 -3.39
N CYS A 56 3.91 -13.14 -4.20
CA CYS A 56 4.02 -13.27 -5.65
C CYS A 56 2.92 -12.48 -6.37
N ALA A 57 3.29 -11.63 -7.32
CA ALA A 57 2.35 -11.08 -8.28
C ALA A 57 2.98 -10.64 -9.59
N ASP A 58 2.43 -10.95 -10.76
CA ASP A 58 3.04 -10.49 -12.03
C ASP A 58 3.01 -8.95 -12.09
N ASN A 59 1.87 -8.33 -11.79
CA ASN A 59 1.74 -6.88 -11.74
C ASN A 59 1.16 -6.41 -10.40
N LEU A 60 1.89 -5.52 -9.73
CA LEU A 60 1.45 -4.79 -8.55
C LEU A 60 1.29 -3.31 -8.88
N THR A 61 0.11 -2.77 -8.56
CA THR A 61 -0.11 -1.33 -8.45
C THR A 61 -0.61 -0.99 -7.05
N LEU A 62 0.13 -0.16 -6.32
CA LEU A 62 -0.29 0.41 -5.04
C LEU A 62 -0.39 1.92 -5.19
N SER A 63 -1.53 2.51 -4.87
CA SER A 63 -1.71 3.95 -4.86
C SER A 63 -2.33 4.40 -3.55
N THR A 64 -1.68 5.36 -2.92
CA THR A 64 -2.10 5.95 -1.64
C THR A 64 -2.30 7.45 -1.83
N CYS A 65 -3.47 7.95 -1.45
CA CYS A 65 -3.82 9.37 -1.51
C CYS A 65 -4.25 9.85 -0.13
N LEU A 66 -3.62 10.92 0.36
CA LEU A 66 -3.79 11.41 1.72
C LEU A 66 -4.00 12.92 1.74
N PHE A 67 -5.17 13.37 2.17
CA PHE A 67 -5.49 14.81 2.22
C PHE A 67 -4.92 15.51 3.44
N CYS A 68 -5.05 14.90 4.62
CA CYS A 68 -4.54 15.47 5.87
C CYS A 68 -4.05 14.36 6.80
N ALA A 69 -2.79 14.46 7.23
CA ALA A 69 -2.28 13.66 8.33
C ALA A 69 -1.17 14.36 9.12
N HIS A 70 -0.94 13.94 10.36
CA HIS A 70 0.25 14.36 11.09
C HIS A 70 1.45 13.49 10.67
N ASN A 71 1.31 12.17 10.76
CA ASN A 71 2.35 11.22 10.38
C ASN A 71 1.82 10.10 9.48
N LEU A 72 2.51 9.86 8.37
CA LEU A 72 2.34 8.70 7.51
C LEU A 72 3.58 7.81 7.56
N THR A 73 3.37 6.52 7.85
CA THR A 73 4.35 5.46 7.61
C THR A 73 3.76 4.44 6.63
N LEU A 74 4.42 4.26 5.50
CA LEU A 74 4.11 3.22 4.53
C LEU A 74 5.27 2.23 4.46
N SER A 75 4.96 0.95 4.63
CA SER A 75 5.89 -0.15 4.48
C SER A 75 5.37 -1.15 3.47
N THR A 76 6.20 -1.52 2.52
CA THR A 76 5.90 -2.53 1.50
C THR A 76 7.02 -3.54 1.46
N CYS A 77 6.68 -4.82 1.54
CA CYS A 77 7.60 -5.94 1.41
C CYS A 77 7.09 -6.86 0.30
N LEU A 78 7.87 -6.98 -0.77
CA LEU A 78 7.60 -7.83 -1.92
C LEU A 78 8.70 -8.86 -2.11
N LEU A 79 8.30 -10.12 -2.26
CA LEU A 79 9.21 -11.22 -2.61
C LEU A 79 9.42 -11.35 -4.11
N CYS A 80 8.35 -11.40 -4.91
CA CYS A 80 8.46 -11.54 -6.35
C CYS A 80 7.34 -10.77 -7.05
N ALA A 81 7.71 -9.95 -8.03
CA ALA A 81 6.77 -9.41 -9.00
C ALA A 81 7.45 -9.07 -10.32
N ASP A 82 6.77 -9.14 -11.47
CA ASP A 82 7.39 -8.68 -12.72
C ASP A 82 7.37 -7.15 -12.75
N LYS A 83 6.23 -6.54 -12.43
CA LYS A 83 6.06 -5.08 -12.45
C LYS A 83 5.48 -4.57 -11.16
N VAL A 84 6.12 -3.53 -10.63
CA VAL A 84 5.69 -2.85 -9.41
C VAL A 84 5.54 -1.37 -9.67
N THR A 85 4.35 -0.84 -9.44
CA THR A 85 4.05 0.59 -9.46
C THR A 85 3.57 1.01 -8.08
N LEU A 86 4.29 1.93 -7.46
CA LEU A 86 3.95 2.51 -6.16
C LEU A 86 3.75 4.02 -6.35
N SER A 87 2.58 4.51 -5.95
CA SER A 87 2.19 5.92 -6.02
C SER A 87 1.72 6.40 -4.67
N THR A 88 2.27 7.51 -4.19
CA THR A 88 1.82 8.21 -2.99
C THR A 88 1.49 9.64 -3.36
N TYR A 89 0.39 10.18 -2.85
CA TYR A 89 -0.01 11.57 -3.02
C TYR A 89 -0.38 12.14 -1.66
N LEU A 90 0.28 13.23 -1.26
CA LEU A 90 0.11 13.87 0.04
C LEU A 90 -0.21 15.34 -0.15
N PHE A 91 -1.38 15.78 0.33
CA PHE A 91 -1.77 17.18 0.24
C PHE A 91 -1.34 17.98 1.48
N CYS A 92 -1.44 17.39 2.67
CA CYS A 92 -1.01 18.02 3.92
C CYS A 92 -0.52 16.93 4.89
N ALA A 93 0.79 16.88 5.14
CA ALA A 93 1.39 15.97 6.10
C ALA A 93 2.63 16.58 6.77
N ASP A 94 2.77 16.40 8.08
CA ASP A 94 3.96 16.84 8.81
C ASP A 94 5.10 15.83 8.74
N GLY A 95 4.77 14.54 8.64
CA GLY A 95 5.74 13.43 8.57
C GLY A 95 5.38 12.39 7.52
N LEU A 96 6.36 12.01 6.71
CA LEU A 96 6.28 10.92 5.73
C LEU A 96 7.47 9.98 5.87
N THR A 97 7.19 8.69 6.03
CA THR A 97 8.18 7.62 5.94
C THR A 97 7.70 6.57 4.95
N LEU A 98 8.48 6.34 3.88
CA LEU A 98 8.28 5.22 2.95
C LEU A 98 9.42 4.21 3.12
N SER A 99 9.07 2.94 3.20
CA SER A 99 10.01 1.83 3.17
C SER A 99 9.52 0.77 2.19
N THR A 100 10.37 0.43 1.23
CA THR A 100 10.08 -0.61 0.25
C THR A 100 11.21 -1.62 0.27
N TYR A 101 10.87 -2.87 0.56
CA TYR A 101 11.75 -4.02 0.48
C TYR A 101 11.29 -4.87 -0.69
N LEU A 102 12.17 -5.08 -1.65
CA LEU A 102 11.89 -5.84 -2.85
C LEU A 102 13.00 -6.86 -3.04
N LEU A 103 12.64 -8.14 -3.10
CA LEU A 103 13.61 -9.23 -3.29
C LEU A 103 13.85 -9.49 -4.79
N SER A 104 12.80 -9.43 -5.61
CA SER A 104 12.89 -9.50 -7.07
C SER A 104 11.77 -8.72 -7.75
N ALA A 105 12.13 -7.82 -8.66
CA ALA A 105 11.26 -7.42 -9.76
C ALA A 105 12.01 -7.05 -11.03
N ASP A 106 11.34 -7.21 -12.17
CA ASP A 106 11.86 -6.78 -13.46
C ASP A 106 11.73 -5.25 -13.60
N ASP A 107 10.58 -4.69 -13.22
CA ASP A 107 10.30 -3.25 -13.28
C ASP A 107 9.79 -2.72 -11.93
N LEU A 108 10.39 -1.62 -11.44
CA LEU A 108 9.91 -0.85 -10.28
C LEU A 108 9.77 0.62 -10.63
N THR A 109 8.55 1.14 -10.46
CA THR A 109 8.24 2.57 -10.56
C THR A 109 7.77 3.08 -9.21
N LEU A 110 8.41 4.14 -8.73
CA LEU A 110 8.03 4.85 -7.50
C LEU A 110 7.68 6.30 -7.83
N SER A 111 6.50 6.75 -7.37
CA SER A 111 6.01 8.11 -7.50
C SER A 111 5.46 8.58 -6.16
N THR A 112 5.72 9.84 -5.81
CA THR A 112 5.40 10.44 -4.51
C THR A 112 5.02 11.90 -4.70
#